data_AF-A0A2V6UPU9-F1
#
_entry.id   AF-A0A2V6UPU9-F1
#
_cell.length_a   1.000
_cell.length_b   1.000
_cell.length_c   1.000
_cell.angle_alpha   90.00
_cell.angle_beta   90.00
_cell.angle_gamma   90.00
#
_symmetry.space_group_name_H-M   'P 1'
#
loop_
_entity.id
_entity.type
_entity.pdbx_description
1 polymer ?
#
loop_
_entity_poly.entity_id
_entity_poly.type
_entity_poly.pdbx_seq_one_letter_code
_entity_poly.pdbx_strand_id
1 'polypeptide(L)'
;MHMDPIWLLPPVGLGVGLAAGVALHKVLTDRRIGTAEVRARRIVEDAQREADTRRKTAELEARETALRTRAELDDETRRRQREIQQVEQRIVQKDEQLTRKLDQIERRIADYELKERSLLGRERAIVETETRLSSALDEHRRKLEAIAGLTAEEAKRQLLVGMEAEARRDAQLLTMRLEEEARETAHAKAKEVLATTIQRLAPDYTVETSVSIVDLPSDDMKGRIIGREGRNIRALEQHTGVDLIVDDTPEAVIISAYDPYRREVARLALKTLIADGRIHPARIEEVVEKVKREMEQHLKDEGERACFEVGVPGLNPELVKLVGRMKFRTSYGQNCLQHSIEVAWLAGMMAAEIGADVKLAKRMGLLHDIGKALTHEQDGSHPELSLQVLTKYNESPAVINAALAGHENIEPTTVEAVLVEAADGISAARPGARRDVLESYIKRLAKLEEIAMSYKGVEMCYAIQAGRELRIMTKADVVSDVDAHQLARDISKRIEAEMQYPGHIKVVVIRETRAVEVAR
;
A
#
# COMPACT_ATOMS: atom_id res chain seq x y z
N MET A 1 94.75 -8.55 -107.22
CA MET A 1 94.80 -7.93 -105.88
C MET A 1 93.63 -6.98 -105.79
N HIS A 2 92.57 -7.35 -105.07
CA HIS A 2 91.66 -6.45 -104.34
C HIS A 2 90.69 -7.34 -103.55
N MET A 3 90.75 -7.20 -102.23
CA MET A 3 89.92 -7.93 -101.27
C MET A 3 88.58 -7.22 -101.16
N ASP A 4 87.48 -7.90 -101.43
CA ASP A 4 86.14 -7.33 -101.25
C ASP A 4 85.67 -7.42 -99.78
N PRO A 5 84.96 -6.40 -99.28
CA PRO A 5 84.86 -6.03 -97.86
C PRO A 5 83.74 -6.78 -97.11
N ILE A 6 83.56 -8.08 -97.38
CA ILE A 6 82.48 -8.88 -96.80
C ILE A 6 82.80 -9.34 -95.36
N TRP A 7 84.06 -9.27 -94.94
CA TRP A 7 84.50 -9.81 -93.64
C TRP A 7 84.36 -8.86 -92.43
N LEU A 8 83.86 -7.63 -92.61
CA LEU A 8 83.73 -6.64 -91.51
C LEU A 8 82.32 -6.53 -90.90
N LEU A 9 81.28 -7.10 -91.53
CA LEU A 9 79.89 -7.05 -91.05
C LEU A 9 79.60 -7.91 -89.79
N PRO A 10 80.14 -9.14 -89.65
CA PRO A 10 79.84 -10.00 -88.49
C PRO A 10 80.26 -9.43 -87.12
N PRO A 11 81.47 -8.85 -86.93
CA PRO A 11 81.91 -8.38 -85.61
C PRO A 11 81.15 -7.14 -85.13
N VAL A 12 80.69 -6.27 -86.04
CA VAL A 12 79.90 -5.08 -85.68
C VAL A 12 78.51 -5.49 -85.18
N GLY A 13 77.86 -6.46 -85.83
CA GLY A 13 76.57 -7.00 -85.38
C GLY A 13 76.67 -7.67 -84.00
N LEU A 14 77.76 -8.41 -83.75
CA LEU A 14 78.02 -9.02 -82.45
C LEU A 14 78.22 -7.98 -81.35
N GLY A 15 78.97 -6.91 -81.63
CA GLY A 15 79.21 -5.81 -80.70
C GLY A 15 77.94 -5.06 -80.31
N VAL A 16 77.07 -4.77 -81.28
CA VAL A 16 75.77 -4.11 -81.04
C VAL A 16 74.82 -5.03 -80.26
N GLY A 17 74.77 -6.32 -80.60
CA GLY A 17 73.97 -7.32 -79.88
C GLY A 17 74.41 -7.49 -78.43
N LEU A 18 75.73 -7.52 -78.17
CA LEU A 18 76.27 -7.61 -76.82
C LEU A 18 75.98 -6.34 -76.01
N ALA A 19 76.15 -5.15 -76.61
CA ALA A 19 75.85 -3.88 -75.97
C ALA A 19 74.35 -3.74 -75.63
N ALA A 20 73.47 -4.13 -76.55
CA ALA A 20 72.02 -4.13 -76.33
C ALA A 20 71.62 -5.16 -75.25
N GLY A 21 72.22 -6.34 -75.25
CA GLY A 21 72.00 -7.38 -74.24
C GLY A 21 72.43 -6.94 -72.84
N VAL A 22 73.61 -6.30 -72.71
CA VAL A 22 74.10 -5.75 -71.44
C VAL A 22 73.22 -4.59 -70.96
N ALA A 23 72.79 -3.70 -71.86
CA ALA A 23 71.89 -2.60 -71.52
C ALA A 23 70.52 -3.12 -71.04
N LEU A 24 69.93 -4.09 -71.73
CA LEU A 24 68.65 -4.68 -71.35
C LEU A 24 68.76 -5.45 -70.03
N HIS A 25 69.84 -6.20 -69.82
CA HIS A 25 70.10 -6.90 -68.57
C HIS A 25 70.26 -5.92 -67.41
N LYS A 26 70.99 -4.81 -67.61
CA LYS A 26 71.14 -3.75 -66.60
C LYS A 26 69.79 -3.13 -66.23
N VAL A 27 68.95 -2.75 -67.20
CA VAL A 27 67.61 -2.18 -66.95
C VAL A 27 66.69 -3.17 -66.22
N LEU A 28 66.69 -4.45 -66.60
CA LEU A 28 65.88 -5.47 -65.93
C LEU A 28 66.37 -5.76 -64.50
N THR A 29 67.67 -5.73 -64.28
CA THR A 29 68.29 -5.97 -62.97
C THR A 29 68.06 -4.77 -62.05
N ASP A 30 68.24 -3.55 -62.54
CA ASP A 30 67.94 -2.31 -61.79
C ASP A 30 66.45 -2.22 -61.42
N ARG A 31 65.54 -2.65 -62.31
CA ARG A 31 64.10 -2.74 -61.98
C ARG A 31 63.79 -3.83 -60.93
N ARG A 32 64.47 -4.98 -60.98
CA ARG A 32 64.31 -6.06 -59.98
C ARG A 32 64.88 -5.63 -58.62
N ILE A 33 66.04 -4.98 -58.61
CA ILE A 33 66.67 -4.44 -57.40
C ILE A 33 65.79 -3.32 -56.82
N GLY A 34 65.32 -2.38 -57.65
CA GLY A 34 64.41 -1.32 -57.20
C GLY A 34 63.10 -1.84 -56.63
N THR A 35 62.50 -2.87 -57.23
CA THR A 35 61.27 -3.48 -56.66
C THR A 35 61.56 -4.30 -55.40
N ALA A 36 62.73 -4.92 -55.27
CA ALA A 36 63.18 -5.60 -54.05
C ALA A 36 63.46 -4.61 -52.91
N GLU A 37 64.11 -3.47 -53.18
CA GLU A 37 64.36 -2.41 -52.21
C GLU A 37 63.06 -1.76 -51.71
N VAL A 38 62.11 -1.49 -52.60
CA VAL A 38 60.79 -0.95 -52.22
C VAL A 38 60.03 -1.95 -51.36
N ARG A 39 60.09 -3.26 -51.68
CA ARG A 39 59.48 -4.30 -50.84
C ARG A 39 60.17 -4.42 -49.48
N ALA A 40 61.49 -4.38 -49.44
CA ALA A 40 62.25 -4.43 -48.19
C ALA A 40 61.93 -3.22 -47.30
N ARG A 41 61.87 -2.01 -47.86
CA ARG A 41 61.43 -0.80 -47.13
C ARG A 41 60.00 -0.93 -46.60
N ARG A 42 59.06 -1.42 -47.41
CA ARG A 42 57.68 -1.66 -46.96
C ARG A 42 57.61 -2.66 -45.82
N ILE A 43 58.35 -3.77 -45.88
CA ILE A 43 58.38 -4.77 -44.79
C ILE A 43 58.90 -4.13 -43.50
N VAL A 44 59.95 -3.31 -43.58
CA VAL A 44 60.49 -2.61 -42.40
C VAL A 44 59.50 -1.58 -41.86
N GLU A 45 58.86 -0.80 -42.73
CA GLU A 45 57.84 0.18 -42.33
C GLU A 45 56.62 -0.50 -41.69
N ASP A 46 56.14 -1.60 -42.27
CA ASP A 46 55.01 -2.37 -41.75
C ASP A 46 55.37 -3.04 -40.41
N ALA A 47 56.58 -3.59 -40.28
CA ALA A 47 57.08 -4.13 -39.02
C ALA A 47 57.22 -3.06 -37.93
N GLN A 48 57.65 -1.85 -38.28
CA GLN A 48 57.71 -0.71 -37.37
C GLN A 48 56.31 -0.27 -36.93
N ARG A 49 55.36 -0.16 -37.86
CA ARG A 49 53.96 0.15 -37.52
C ARG A 49 53.34 -0.91 -36.64
N GLU A 50 53.60 -2.19 -36.92
CA GLU A 50 53.09 -3.29 -36.11
C GLU A 50 53.70 -3.28 -34.69
N ALA A 51 55.01 -3.01 -34.57
CA ALA A 51 55.68 -2.85 -33.29
C ALA A 51 55.10 -1.66 -32.48
N ASP A 52 54.87 -0.52 -33.13
CA ASP A 52 54.25 0.65 -32.50
C ASP A 52 52.81 0.36 -32.06
N THR A 53 52.02 -0.33 -32.87
CA THR A 53 50.67 -0.75 -32.50
C THR A 53 50.71 -1.71 -31.31
N ARG A 54 51.56 -2.74 -31.33
CA ARG A 54 51.71 -3.69 -30.21
C ARG A 54 52.16 -3.01 -28.92
N ARG A 55 53.06 -2.03 -29.02
CA ARG A 55 53.48 -1.24 -27.86
C ARG A 55 52.32 -0.41 -27.30
N LYS A 56 51.56 0.27 -28.16
CA LYS A 56 50.40 1.05 -27.74
C LYS A 56 49.31 0.18 -27.12
N THR A 57 49.03 -1.01 -27.68
CA THR A 57 48.06 -1.93 -27.10
C THR A 57 48.53 -2.47 -25.75
N ALA A 58 49.80 -2.85 -25.62
CA ALA A 58 50.35 -3.29 -24.34
C ALA A 58 50.34 -2.18 -23.27
N GLU A 59 50.65 -0.93 -23.65
CA GLU A 59 50.55 0.22 -22.74
C GLU A 59 49.10 0.50 -22.32
N LEU A 60 48.13 0.32 -23.22
CA LEU A 60 46.70 0.47 -22.89
C LEU A 60 46.21 -0.65 -21.98
N GLU A 61 46.56 -1.91 -22.26
CA GLU A 61 46.23 -3.06 -21.41
C GLU A 61 46.85 -2.93 -20.01
N ALA A 62 48.10 -2.47 -19.91
CA ALA A 62 48.75 -2.19 -18.64
C ALA A 62 48.05 -1.07 -17.85
N ARG A 63 47.55 -0.03 -18.53
CA ARG A 63 46.76 1.03 -17.89
C ARG A 63 45.39 0.53 -17.46
N GLU A 64 44.72 -0.27 -18.29
CA GLU A 64 43.40 -0.82 -17.99
C GLU A 64 43.47 -1.77 -16.79
N THR A 65 44.45 -2.67 -16.76
CA THR A 65 44.71 -3.54 -15.60
C THR A 65 45.04 -2.76 -14.35
N ALA A 66 45.92 -1.75 -14.43
CA ALA A 66 46.22 -0.89 -13.28
C ALA A 66 44.99 -0.14 -12.75
N LEU A 67 44.11 0.34 -13.63
CA LEU A 67 42.85 0.99 -13.23
C LEU A 67 41.87 0.00 -12.60
N ARG A 68 41.77 -1.22 -13.14
CA ARG A 68 40.93 -2.29 -12.57
C ARG A 68 41.41 -2.69 -11.18
N THR A 69 42.69 -2.98 -11.02
CA THR A 69 43.28 -3.32 -9.71
C THR A 69 43.09 -2.19 -8.70
N ARG A 70 43.24 -0.92 -9.13
CA ARG A 70 42.97 0.23 -8.25
C ARG A 70 41.51 0.30 -7.84
N ALA A 71 40.57 0.08 -8.76
CA ALA A 71 39.15 0.06 -8.44
C ALA A 71 38.76 -1.08 -7.48
N GLU A 72 39.35 -2.27 -7.65
CA GLU A 72 39.18 -3.40 -6.75
C GLU A 72 39.69 -3.11 -5.33
N LEU A 73 40.89 -2.51 -5.22
CA LEU A 73 41.45 -2.09 -3.93
C LEU A 73 40.62 -0.99 -3.25
N ASP A 74 40.11 -0.04 -4.03
CA ASP A 74 39.25 1.03 -3.50
C ASP A 74 37.91 0.44 -2.98
N ASP A 75 37.32 -0.53 -3.68
CA ASP A 75 36.10 -1.19 -3.23
C ASP A 75 36.34 -2.09 -2.00
N GLU A 76 37.44 -2.84 -1.97
CA GLU A 76 37.83 -3.63 -0.79
C GLU A 76 38.05 -2.73 0.43
N THR A 77 38.72 -1.59 0.23
CA THR A 77 38.96 -0.60 1.31
C THR A 77 37.65 -0.03 1.82
N ARG A 78 36.71 0.33 0.93
CA ARG A 78 35.38 0.80 1.31
C ARG A 78 34.58 -0.29 2.03
N ARG A 79 34.70 -1.54 1.62
CA ARG A 79 34.05 -2.69 2.27
C ARG A 79 34.58 -2.88 3.69
N ARG A 80 35.90 -2.90 3.87
CA ARG A 80 36.54 -2.97 5.20
C ARG A 80 36.16 -1.78 6.08
N GLN A 81 36.12 -0.56 5.55
CA GLN A 81 35.67 0.62 6.31
C GLN A 81 34.23 0.49 6.78
N ARG A 82 33.32 -0.01 5.94
CA ARG A 82 31.92 -0.27 6.33
C ARG A 82 31.82 -1.35 7.41
N GLU A 83 32.59 -2.44 7.28
CA GLU A 83 32.64 -3.50 8.29
C GLU A 83 33.15 -2.96 9.65
N ILE A 84 34.21 -2.14 9.64
CA ILE A 84 34.73 -1.49 10.85
C ILE A 84 33.66 -0.59 11.49
N GLN A 85 33.00 0.27 10.71
CA GLN A 85 31.94 1.14 11.23
C GLN A 85 30.76 0.36 11.83
N GLN A 86 30.38 -0.78 11.24
CA GLN A 86 29.34 -1.65 11.81
C GLN A 86 29.76 -2.28 13.13
N VAL A 87 31.02 -2.70 13.25
CA VAL A 87 31.57 -3.23 14.50
C VAL A 87 31.64 -2.14 15.57
N GLU A 88 32.10 -0.94 15.23
CA GLU A 88 32.13 0.22 16.14
C GLU A 88 30.74 0.57 16.66
N GLN A 89 29.74 0.66 15.77
CA GLN A 89 28.35 0.91 16.18
C GLN A 89 27.83 -0.19 17.11
N ARG A 90 28.15 -1.45 16.84
CA ARG A 90 27.76 -2.57 17.71
C ARG A 90 28.45 -2.49 19.08
N ILE A 91 29.70 -2.06 19.14
CA ILE A 91 30.43 -1.85 20.39
C ILE A 91 29.79 -0.72 21.20
N VAL A 92 29.50 0.43 20.58
CA VAL A 92 28.83 1.56 21.26
C VAL A 92 27.46 1.16 21.82
N GLN A 93 26.65 0.43 21.04
CA GLN A 93 25.36 -0.09 21.51
C GLN A 93 25.52 -1.04 22.70
N LYS A 94 26.57 -1.88 22.71
CA LYS A 94 26.86 -2.78 23.82
C LYS A 94 27.33 -2.04 25.06
N ASP A 95 28.13 -0.99 24.88
CA ASP A 95 28.59 -0.12 25.95
C ASP A 95 27.41 0.60 26.62
N GLU A 96 26.54 1.24 25.84
CA GLU A 96 25.30 1.86 26.35
C GLU A 96 24.40 0.85 27.08
N GLN A 97 24.29 -0.37 26.55
CA GLN A 97 23.52 -1.44 27.19
C GLN A 97 24.14 -1.85 28.55
N LEU A 98 25.46 -1.88 28.65
CA LEU A 98 26.17 -2.18 29.89
C LEU A 98 26.04 -1.04 30.90
N THR A 99 26.15 0.22 30.47
CA THR A 99 25.94 1.40 31.34
C THR A 99 24.54 1.38 31.94
N ARG A 100 23.49 1.13 31.13
CA ARG A 100 22.11 1.02 31.65
C ARG A 100 21.94 -0.11 32.66
N LYS A 101 22.63 -1.24 32.45
CA LYS A 101 22.62 -2.36 33.41
C LYS A 101 23.34 -1.99 34.72
N LEU A 102 24.45 -1.26 34.63
CA LEU A 102 25.16 -0.76 35.81
C LEU A 102 24.28 0.20 36.61
N ASP A 103 23.64 1.18 35.96
CA ASP A 103 22.71 2.10 36.61
C ASP A 103 21.55 1.37 37.30
N GLN A 104 21.04 0.30 36.68
CA GLN A 104 19.97 -0.52 37.25
C GLN A 104 20.45 -1.30 38.48
N ILE A 105 21.68 -1.81 38.46
CA ILE A 105 22.30 -2.50 39.59
C ILE A 105 22.53 -1.51 40.74
N GLU A 106 23.05 -0.32 40.47
CA GLU A 106 23.26 0.72 41.47
C GLU A 106 21.95 1.15 42.14
N ARG A 107 20.87 1.33 41.37
CA ARG A 107 19.54 1.60 41.92
C ARG A 107 19.05 0.47 42.81
N ARG A 108 19.24 -0.78 42.40
CA ARG A 108 18.88 -1.95 43.22
C ARG A 108 19.67 -1.99 44.52
N ILE A 109 20.96 -1.68 44.49
CA ILE A 109 21.80 -1.62 45.69
C ILE A 109 21.25 -0.55 46.64
N ALA A 110 20.93 0.66 46.15
CA ALA A 110 20.33 1.71 46.96
C ALA A 110 18.97 1.28 47.57
N ASP A 111 18.13 0.60 46.80
CA ASP A 111 16.85 0.05 47.30
C ASP A 111 17.07 -1.02 48.38
N TYR A 112 18.09 -1.87 48.23
CA TYR A 112 18.45 -2.87 49.23
C TYR A 112 18.97 -2.23 50.52
N GLU A 113 19.80 -1.19 50.43
CA GLU A 113 20.27 -0.44 51.60
C GLU A 113 19.10 0.23 52.35
N LEU A 114 18.13 0.79 51.63
CA LEU A 114 16.92 1.35 52.23
C LEU A 114 16.08 0.28 52.93
N LYS A 115 15.92 -0.89 52.30
CA LYS A 115 15.23 -2.04 52.90
C LYS A 115 15.95 -2.55 54.13
N GLU A 116 17.28 -2.65 54.10
CA GLU A 116 18.09 -3.08 55.24
C GLU A 116 17.93 -2.11 56.42
N ARG A 117 17.99 -0.80 56.17
CA ARG A 117 17.71 0.22 57.20
C ARG A 117 16.29 0.09 57.77
N SER A 118 15.31 -0.18 56.91
CA SER A 118 13.92 -0.39 57.35
C SER A 118 13.78 -1.67 58.19
N LEU A 119 14.44 -2.76 57.80
CA LEU A 119 14.46 -4.01 58.55
C LEU A 119 15.14 -3.83 59.91
N LEU A 120 16.29 -3.17 59.97
CA LEU A 120 16.95 -2.82 61.23
C LEU A 120 16.06 -1.95 62.12
N GLY A 121 15.31 -1.00 61.53
CA GLY A 121 14.32 -0.20 62.23
C GLY A 121 13.18 -1.04 62.81
N ARG A 122 12.67 -2.00 62.03
CA ARG A 122 11.64 -2.96 62.47
C ARG A 122 12.16 -3.89 63.53
N GLU A 123 13.38 -4.40 63.42
CA GLU A 123 14.00 -5.27 64.41
C GLU A 123 14.14 -4.55 65.76
N ARG A 124 14.60 -3.29 65.74
CA ARG A 124 14.61 -2.45 66.95
C ARG A 124 13.22 -2.23 67.53
N ALA A 125 12.23 -1.97 66.68
CA ALA A 125 10.85 -1.82 67.12
C ALA A 125 10.30 -3.13 67.70
N ILE A 126 10.64 -4.29 67.12
CA ILE A 126 10.27 -5.61 67.62
C ILE A 126 10.88 -5.82 69.00
N VAL A 127 12.17 -5.58 69.19
CA VAL A 127 12.84 -5.68 70.49
C VAL A 127 12.20 -4.75 71.52
N GLU A 128 11.85 -3.53 71.13
CA GLU A 128 11.12 -2.59 72.00
C GLU A 128 9.71 -3.11 72.34
N THR A 129 9.00 -3.68 71.36
CA THR A 129 7.69 -4.29 71.61
C THR A 129 7.78 -5.56 72.44
N GLU A 130 8.82 -6.38 72.29
CA GLU A 130 9.05 -7.59 73.10
C GLU A 130 9.35 -7.23 74.55
N THR A 131 10.15 -6.18 74.77
CA THR A 131 10.41 -5.68 76.14
C THR A 131 9.16 -5.06 76.76
N ARG A 132 8.36 -4.30 75.98
CA ARG A 132 7.04 -3.82 76.43
C ARG A 132 6.05 -4.96 76.65
N LEU A 133 6.04 -5.98 75.80
CA LEU A 133 5.17 -7.15 75.90
C LEU A 133 5.57 -8.01 77.10
N SER A 134 6.85 -8.19 77.38
CA SER A 134 7.34 -8.85 78.61
C SER A 134 6.87 -8.11 79.85
N SER A 135 6.99 -6.77 79.85
CA SER A 135 6.53 -5.93 80.95
C SER A 135 5.02 -5.98 81.11
N ALA A 136 4.29 -5.94 79.99
CA ALA A 136 2.84 -6.06 79.94
C ALA A 136 2.37 -7.48 80.27
N LEU A 137 3.15 -8.52 79.98
CA LEU A 137 2.87 -9.92 80.33
C LEU A 137 3.04 -10.12 81.84
N ASP A 138 4.05 -9.53 82.46
CA ASP A 138 4.19 -9.53 83.93
C ASP A 138 3.06 -8.72 84.59
N GLU A 139 2.68 -7.59 84.00
CA GLU A 139 1.52 -6.81 84.45
C GLU A 139 0.20 -7.57 84.23
N HIS A 140 0.05 -8.27 83.10
CA HIS A 140 -1.09 -9.12 82.78
C HIS A 140 -1.11 -10.37 83.64
N ARG A 141 0.03 -10.93 84.05
CA ARG A 141 0.10 -12.07 84.98
C ARG A 141 -0.37 -11.65 86.36
N ARG A 142 0.04 -10.46 86.82
CA ARG A 142 -0.50 -9.82 88.04
C ARG A 142 -1.98 -9.46 87.92
N LYS A 143 -2.43 -9.01 86.74
CA LYS A 143 -3.85 -8.75 86.46
C LYS A 143 -4.64 -10.05 86.27
N LEU A 144 -4.06 -11.14 85.78
CA LEU A 144 -4.69 -12.47 85.63
C LEU A 144 -4.80 -13.18 86.97
N GLU A 145 -3.83 -12.99 87.87
CA GLU A 145 -3.94 -13.32 89.29
C GLU A 145 -5.08 -12.53 89.97
N ALA A 146 -5.46 -11.37 89.43
CA ALA A 146 -6.61 -10.57 89.87
C ALA A 146 -7.91 -10.81 89.06
N ILE A 147 -7.82 -11.28 87.82
CA ILE A 147 -8.93 -11.51 86.86
C ILE A 147 -9.14 -13.03 86.72
N ALA A 148 -9.21 -13.73 87.85
CA ALA A 148 -9.79 -15.08 87.92
C ALA A 148 -11.34 -15.00 87.82
N GLY A 149 -11.85 -14.29 86.81
CA GLY A 149 -13.26 -13.91 86.72
C GLY A 149 -13.90 -13.93 85.33
N LEU A 150 -13.20 -14.38 84.28
CA LEU A 150 -13.80 -14.65 82.97
C LEU A 150 -13.83 -16.15 82.72
N THR A 151 -14.94 -16.66 82.19
CA THR A 151 -15.05 -18.08 81.86
C THR A 151 -14.36 -18.38 80.52
N ALA A 152 -13.76 -19.57 80.39
CA ALA A 152 -13.02 -19.98 79.19
C ALA A 152 -13.85 -19.93 77.89
N GLU A 153 -15.18 -20.04 78.01
CA GLU A 153 -16.11 -19.99 76.88
C GLU A 153 -16.26 -18.58 76.29
N GLU A 154 -16.24 -17.53 77.11
CA GLU A 154 -16.39 -16.15 76.63
C GLU A 154 -15.14 -15.67 75.89
N ALA A 155 -13.95 -16.05 76.37
CA ALA A 155 -12.67 -15.77 75.71
C ALA A 155 -12.56 -16.48 74.35
N LYS A 156 -12.98 -17.75 74.28
CA LYS A 156 -12.98 -18.54 73.03
C LYS A 156 -13.91 -17.93 71.97
N ARG A 157 -15.08 -17.44 72.40
CA ARG A 157 -16.07 -16.86 71.49
C ARG A 157 -15.59 -15.54 70.88
N GLN A 158 -14.94 -14.68 71.68
CA GLN A 158 -14.35 -13.44 71.15
C GLN A 158 -13.19 -13.71 70.19
N LEU A 159 -12.35 -14.71 70.48
CA LEU A 159 -11.24 -15.10 69.60
C LEU A 159 -11.75 -15.57 68.24
N LEU A 160 -12.78 -16.42 68.21
CA LEU A 160 -13.38 -16.94 66.98
C LEU A 160 -13.96 -15.83 66.09
N VAL A 161 -14.61 -14.83 66.68
CA VAL A 161 -15.16 -13.68 65.92
C VAL A 161 -14.03 -12.83 65.32
N GLY A 162 -12.93 -12.61 66.05
CA GLY A 162 -11.76 -11.92 65.55
C GLY A 162 -11.10 -12.66 64.37
N MET A 163 -10.91 -13.97 64.51
CA MET A 163 -10.33 -14.82 63.47
C MET A 163 -11.20 -14.87 62.20
N GLU A 164 -12.52 -14.89 62.33
CA GLU A 164 -13.41 -14.88 61.16
C GLU A 164 -13.30 -13.56 60.38
N ALA A 165 -13.24 -12.42 61.09
CA ALA A 165 -13.09 -11.11 60.46
C ALA A 165 -11.73 -10.95 59.76
N GLU A 166 -10.66 -11.50 60.34
CA GLU A 166 -9.32 -11.51 59.75
C GLU A 166 -9.26 -12.43 58.51
N ALA A 167 -9.77 -13.66 58.62
CA ALA A 167 -9.82 -14.60 57.50
C ALA A 167 -10.63 -14.07 56.31
N ARG A 168 -11.75 -13.37 56.56
CA ARG A 168 -12.53 -12.72 55.49
C ARG A 168 -11.74 -11.61 54.79
N ARG A 169 -10.96 -10.84 55.54
CA ARG A 169 -10.15 -9.74 55.00
C ARG A 169 -8.98 -10.28 54.17
N ASP A 170 -8.33 -11.33 54.65
CA ASP A 170 -7.26 -12.01 53.93
C ASP A 170 -7.77 -12.68 52.65
N ALA A 171 -8.94 -13.31 52.70
CA ALA A 171 -9.59 -13.86 51.51
C ALA A 171 -9.89 -12.78 50.46
N GLN A 172 -10.41 -11.62 50.86
CA GLN A 172 -10.65 -10.50 49.94
C GLN A 172 -9.35 -9.98 49.30
N LEU A 173 -8.30 -9.79 50.11
CA LEU A 173 -7.00 -9.34 49.61
C LEU A 173 -6.37 -10.37 48.66
N LEU A 174 -6.54 -11.66 48.94
CA LEU A 174 -6.09 -12.73 48.06
C LEU A 174 -6.88 -12.73 46.74
N THR A 175 -8.20 -12.61 46.78
CA THR A 175 -9.04 -12.53 45.58
C THR A 175 -8.64 -11.34 44.71
N MET A 176 -8.46 -10.15 45.29
CA MET A 176 -8.02 -8.97 44.52
C MET A 176 -6.64 -9.18 43.86
N ARG A 177 -5.70 -9.83 44.56
CA ARG A 177 -4.39 -10.15 43.96
C ARG A 177 -4.50 -11.16 42.83
N LEU A 178 -5.32 -12.20 42.99
CA LEU A 178 -5.55 -13.21 41.96
C LEU A 178 -6.25 -12.62 40.73
N GLU A 179 -7.21 -11.72 40.92
CA GLU A 179 -7.87 -10.99 39.83
C GLU A 179 -6.88 -10.10 39.08
N GLU A 180 -6.01 -9.37 39.79
CA GLU A 180 -4.98 -8.54 39.15
C GLU A 180 -3.95 -9.39 38.40
N GLU A 181 -3.46 -10.49 39.00
CA GLU A 181 -2.54 -11.42 38.35
C GLU A 181 -3.16 -12.07 37.10
N ALA A 182 -4.43 -12.46 37.18
CA ALA A 182 -5.18 -12.97 36.04
C ALA A 182 -5.31 -11.91 34.93
N ARG A 183 -5.55 -10.65 35.29
CA ARG A 183 -5.65 -9.54 34.34
C ARG A 183 -4.30 -9.23 33.67
N GLU A 184 -3.22 -9.18 34.43
CA GLU A 184 -1.86 -8.99 33.91
C GLU A 184 -1.46 -10.12 32.96
N THR A 185 -1.74 -11.37 33.35
CA THR A 185 -1.47 -12.57 32.54
C THR A 185 -2.30 -12.56 31.25
N ALA A 186 -3.59 -12.21 31.34
CA ALA A 186 -4.47 -12.09 30.18
C ALA A 186 -3.99 -11.01 29.22
N HIS A 187 -3.54 -9.86 29.74
CA HIS A 187 -3.00 -8.78 28.92
C HIS A 187 -1.69 -9.16 28.22
N ALA A 188 -0.80 -9.89 28.91
CA ALA A 188 0.41 -10.43 28.30
C ALA A 188 0.08 -11.44 27.17
N LYS A 189 -0.89 -12.34 27.42
CA LYS A 189 -1.30 -13.34 26.42
C LYS A 189 -2.01 -12.70 25.23
N ALA A 190 -2.84 -11.70 25.45
CA ALA A 190 -3.48 -10.94 24.37
C ALA A 190 -2.45 -10.30 23.44
N LYS A 191 -1.41 -9.67 24.00
CA LYS A 191 -0.29 -9.11 23.21
C LYS A 191 0.43 -10.18 22.38
N GLU A 192 0.65 -11.37 22.95
CA GLU A 192 1.26 -12.49 22.24
C GLU A 192 0.41 -12.98 21.06
N VAL A 193 -0.91 -13.13 21.27
CA VAL A 193 -1.86 -13.53 20.22
C VAL A 193 -1.88 -12.49 19.10
N LEU A 194 -1.96 -11.20 19.44
CA LEU A 194 -1.94 -10.11 18.46
C LEU A 194 -0.63 -10.08 17.67
N ALA A 195 0.51 -10.16 18.35
CA ALA A 195 1.83 -10.16 17.70
C ALA A 195 2.00 -11.34 16.74
N THR A 196 1.59 -12.55 17.17
CA THR A 196 1.66 -13.76 16.35
C THR A 196 0.74 -13.66 15.13
N THR A 197 -0.47 -13.12 15.33
CA THR A 197 -1.48 -12.94 14.27
C THR A 197 -1.02 -11.93 13.23
N ILE A 198 -0.44 -10.80 13.67
CA ILE A 198 0.14 -9.78 12.78
C ILE A 198 1.33 -10.37 12.01
N GLN A 199 2.23 -11.10 12.68
CA GLN A 199 3.42 -11.67 12.04
C GLN A 199 3.07 -12.68 10.94
N ARG A 200 2.01 -13.48 11.12
CA ARG A 200 1.55 -14.45 10.13
C ARG A 200 0.95 -13.78 8.88
N LEU A 201 0.55 -12.51 8.98
CA LEU A 201 -0.10 -11.78 7.91
C LEU A 201 0.87 -10.79 7.24
N ALA A 202 1.50 -11.23 6.15
CA ALA A 202 2.31 -10.39 5.27
C ALA A 202 1.63 -10.24 3.90
N PRO A 203 0.72 -9.25 3.71
CA PRO A 203 0.14 -8.98 2.40
C PRO A 203 0.99 -8.01 1.58
N ASP A 204 1.05 -8.25 0.27
CA ASP A 204 1.52 -7.28 -0.72
C ASP A 204 0.40 -6.23 -0.95
N TYR A 205 0.72 -4.94 -0.81
CA TYR A 205 -0.25 -3.87 -1.07
C TYR A 205 0.23 -2.96 -2.20
N THR A 206 -0.61 -2.82 -3.22
CA THR A 206 -0.48 -1.80 -4.25
C THR A 206 -1.50 -0.71 -3.97
N VAL A 207 -1.02 0.52 -3.71
CA VAL A 207 -1.90 1.69 -3.64
C VAL A 207 -2.43 1.97 -5.04
N GLU A 208 -3.73 1.86 -5.24
CA GLU A 208 -4.35 2.20 -6.52
C GLU A 208 -4.46 3.72 -6.67
N THR A 209 -3.94 4.25 -7.79
CA THR A 209 -4.06 5.67 -8.14
C THR A 209 -5.48 5.98 -8.61
N SER A 210 -5.95 7.21 -8.36
CA SER A 210 -7.26 7.71 -8.81
C SER A 210 -7.38 7.89 -10.32
N VAL A 211 -6.37 7.48 -11.07
CA VAL A 211 -6.24 7.69 -12.51
C VAL A 211 -5.82 6.38 -13.15
N SER A 212 -6.49 6.02 -14.25
CA SER A 212 -6.14 4.87 -15.07
C SER A 212 -5.64 5.36 -16.42
N ILE A 213 -4.46 4.90 -16.82
CA ILE A 213 -3.85 5.24 -18.11
C ILE A 213 -4.18 4.11 -19.07
N VAL A 214 -4.65 4.46 -20.26
CA VAL A 214 -4.85 3.54 -21.38
C VAL A 214 -3.89 3.91 -22.49
N ASP A 215 -2.99 2.98 -22.81
CA ASP A 215 -2.05 3.12 -23.92
C ASP A 215 -2.78 2.92 -25.24
N LEU A 216 -2.51 3.82 -26.19
CA LEU A 216 -3.05 3.81 -27.54
C LEU A 216 -1.99 3.33 -28.54
N PRO A 217 -2.40 2.58 -29.57
CA PRO A 217 -1.47 2.08 -30.59
C PRO A 217 -0.98 3.17 -31.58
N SER A 218 -1.64 4.32 -31.64
CA SER A 218 -1.23 5.47 -32.47
C SER A 218 -2.04 6.73 -32.14
N ASP A 219 -1.53 7.90 -32.52
CA ASP A 219 -2.27 9.17 -32.43
C ASP A 219 -3.48 9.24 -33.38
N ASP A 220 -3.52 8.46 -34.47
CA ASP A 220 -4.75 8.32 -35.29
C ASP A 220 -5.90 7.72 -34.47
N MET A 221 -5.57 6.75 -33.61
CA MET A 221 -6.55 6.16 -32.69
C MET A 221 -7.04 7.19 -31.66
N LYS A 222 -6.16 8.07 -31.17
CA LYS A 222 -6.51 9.21 -30.30
C LYS A 222 -7.52 10.13 -31.00
N GLY A 223 -7.29 10.46 -32.27
CA GLY A 223 -8.22 11.24 -33.10
C GLY A 223 -9.59 10.58 -33.29
N ARG A 224 -9.64 9.26 -33.46
CA ARG A 224 -10.90 8.50 -33.57
C ARG A 224 -11.66 8.41 -32.25
N ILE A 225 -10.95 8.29 -31.12
CA ILE A 225 -11.53 8.30 -29.78
C ILE A 225 -12.22 9.64 -29.52
N ILE A 226 -11.57 10.77 -29.87
CA ILE A 226 -12.18 12.11 -29.80
C ILE A 226 -13.40 12.19 -30.73
N GLY A 227 -13.22 11.79 -31.99
CA GLY A 227 -14.23 11.92 -33.04
C GLY A 227 -14.42 13.38 -33.47
N ARG A 228 -15.20 13.59 -34.56
CA ARG A 228 -15.52 14.94 -35.05
C ARG A 228 -16.26 15.72 -33.96
N GLU A 229 -15.73 16.88 -33.59
CA GLU A 229 -16.27 17.76 -32.53
C GLU A 229 -16.36 17.12 -31.13
N GLY A 230 -15.57 16.07 -30.85
CA GLY A 230 -15.59 15.39 -29.55
C GLY A 230 -16.79 14.47 -29.32
N ARG A 231 -17.59 14.18 -30.37
CA ARG A 231 -18.83 13.39 -30.25
C ARG A 231 -18.63 11.99 -29.67
N ASN A 232 -17.47 11.38 -29.93
CA ASN A 232 -17.20 10.01 -29.52
C ASN A 232 -16.75 9.98 -28.04
N ILE A 233 -15.88 10.92 -27.63
CA ILE A 233 -15.55 11.10 -26.20
C ILE A 233 -16.82 11.39 -25.40
N ARG A 234 -17.66 12.33 -25.83
CA ARG A 234 -18.90 12.66 -25.12
C ARG A 234 -19.84 11.47 -24.97
N ALA A 235 -19.99 10.65 -26.02
CA ALA A 235 -20.78 9.42 -25.93
C ALA A 235 -20.19 8.46 -24.90
N LEU A 236 -18.87 8.28 -24.87
CA LEU A 236 -18.21 7.38 -23.93
C LEU A 236 -18.32 7.91 -22.49
N GLU A 237 -18.07 9.20 -22.26
CA GLU A 237 -18.27 9.88 -20.97
C GLU A 237 -19.73 9.76 -20.50
N GLN A 238 -20.70 9.94 -21.39
CA GLN A 238 -22.13 9.84 -21.07
C GLN A 238 -22.56 8.43 -20.70
N HIS A 239 -22.10 7.39 -21.41
CA HIS A 239 -22.53 6.00 -21.15
C HIS A 239 -21.79 5.34 -19.98
N THR A 240 -20.58 5.80 -19.66
CA THR A 240 -19.75 5.25 -18.58
C THR A 240 -19.74 6.12 -17.31
N GLY A 241 -20.03 7.41 -17.42
CA GLY A 241 -20.00 8.35 -16.30
C GLY A 241 -18.58 8.67 -15.81
N VAL A 242 -17.60 8.70 -16.72
CA VAL A 242 -16.19 9.04 -16.44
C VAL A 242 -15.78 10.27 -17.25
N ASP A 243 -14.70 10.93 -16.86
CA ASP A 243 -14.06 11.99 -17.64
C ASP A 243 -12.85 11.43 -18.38
N LEU A 244 -12.77 11.66 -19.69
CA LEU A 244 -11.60 11.28 -20.49
C LEU A 244 -10.74 12.51 -20.74
N ILE A 245 -9.59 12.55 -20.08
CA ILE A 245 -8.62 13.63 -20.26
C ILE A 245 -7.69 13.22 -21.40
N VAL A 246 -7.79 13.98 -22.48
CA VAL A 246 -6.91 13.87 -23.65
C VAL A 246 -6.00 15.09 -23.66
N ASP A 247 -4.78 14.91 -23.16
CA ASP A 247 -3.76 15.97 -23.07
C ASP A 247 -2.69 15.79 -24.16
N ASP A 248 -1.65 16.64 -24.17
CA ASP A 248 -0.51 16.58 -25.11
C ASP A 248 0.38 15.33 -24.95
N THR A 249 0.09 14.46 -23.97
CA THR A 249 0.76 13.17 -23.81
C THR A 249 0.54 12.30 -25.06
N PRO A 250 1.59 11.92 -25.80
CA PRO A 250 1.47 11.08 -26.99
C PRO A 250 0.97 9.69 -26.62
N GLU A 251 0.18 9.07 -27.50
CA GLU A 251 -0.21 7.65 -27.40
C GLU A 251 -0.90 7.22 -26.09
N ALA A 252 -1.49 8.14 -25.33
CA ALA A 252 -2.19 7.80 -24.09
C ALA A 252 -3.48 8.60 -23.89
N VAL A 253 -4.48 7.96 -23.26
CA VAL A 253 -5.69 8.62 -22.76
C VAL A 253 -5.83 8.33 -21.28
N ILE A 254 -6.14 9.39 -20.53
CA ILE A 254 -6.24 9.34 -19.09
C ILE A 254 -7.72 9.26 -18.73
N ILE A 255 -8.12 8.19 -18.03
CA ILE A 255 -9.48 8.02 -17.52
C ILE A 255 -9.50 8.52 -16.07
N SER A 256 -10.28 9.57 -15.84
CA SER A 256 -10.53 10.15 -14.53
C SER A 256 -11.96 9.85 -14.12
N ALA A 257 -12.12 9.08 -13.04
CA ALA A 257 -13.42 8.87 -12.42
C ALA A 257 -13.23 8.56 -10.95
N TYR A 258 -14.09 9.11 -10.11
CA TYR A 258 -14.02 8.86 -8.67
C TYR A 258 -14.45 7.43 -8.32
N ASP A 259 -15.42 6.87 -9.04
CA ASP A 259 -15.85 5.48 -8.91
C ASP A 259 -14.91 4.54 -9.71
N PRO A 260 -14.11 3.68 -9.04
CA PRO A 260 -13.23 2.73 -9.71
C PRO A 260 -13.98 1.73 -10.60
N TYR A 261 -15.25 1.40 -10.27
CA TYR A 261 -16.06 0.49 -11.08
C TYR A 261 -16.35 1.10 -12.46
N ARG A 262 -16.79 2.36 -12.48
CA ARG A 262 -17.02 3.09 -13.74
C ARG A 262 -15.73 3.26 -14.54
N ARG A 263 -14.63 3.55 -13.84
CA ARG A 263 -13.30 3.68 -14.45
C ARG A 263 -12.88 2.38 -15.15
N GLU A 264 -13.11 1.24 -14.51
CA GLU A 264 -12.79 -0.06 -15.05
C GLU A 264 -13.67 -0.42 -16.26
N VAL A 265 -14.98 -0.14 -16.18
CA VAL A 265 -15.92 -0.31 -17.30
C VAL A 265 -15.46 0.54 -18.49
N ALA A 266 -15.09 1.80 -18.28
CA ALA A 266 -14.59 2.66 -19.34
C ALA A 266 -13.26 2.18 -19.93
N ARG A 267 -12.35 1.68 -19.09
CA ARG A 267 -11.05 1.12 -19.50
C ARG A 267 -11.22 -0.11 -20.40
N LEU A 268 -12.08 -1.04 -20.00
CA LEU A 268 -12.37 -2.26 -20.76
C LEU A 268 -13.15 -1.94 -22.05
N ALA A 269 -14.10 -1.01 -22.00
CA ALA A 269 -14.83 -0.54 -23.17
C ALA A 269 -13.88 0.11 -24.19
N LEU A 270 -12.99 1.00 -23.75
CA LEU A 270 -11.95 1.59 -24.60
C LEU A 270 -11.03 0.53 -25.21
N LYS A 271 -10.54 -0.42 -24.42
CA LYS A 271 -9.67 -1.50 -24.92
C LYS A 271 -10.37 -2.33 -26.01
N THR A 272 -11.65 -2.62 -25.82
CA THR A 272 -12.47 -3.36 -26.79
C THR A 272 -12.71 -2.55 -28.06
N LEU A 273 -13.02 -1.25 -27.93
CA LEU A 273 -13.21 -0.34 -29.06
C LEU A 273 -11.93 -0.12 -29.88
N ILE A 274 -10.78 -0.04 -29.22
CA ILE A 274 -9.45 0.07 -29.88
C ILE A 274 -9.14 -1.19 -30.68
N ALA A 275 -9.42 -2.37 -30.11
CA ALA A 275 -9.20 -3.65 -30.79
C ALA A 275 -10.12 -3.82 -32.02
N ASP A 276 -11.36 -3.33 -31.95
CA ASP A 276 -12.34 -3.35 -33.05
C ASP A 276 -12.06 -2.27 -34.11
N GLY A 277 -11.41 -1.17 -33.73
CA GLY A 277 -11.02 -0.06 -34.61
C GLY A 277 -12.19 0.82 -35.10
N ARG A 278 -13.43 0.51 -34.70
CA ARG A 278 -14.66 1.23 -35.03
C ARG A 278 -15.19 1.99 -33.82
N ILE A 279 -15.07 3.31 -33.85
CA ILE A 279 -15.46 4.19 -32.74
C ILE A 279 -16.52 5.18 -33.23
N HIS A 280 -17.78 4.91 -32.93
CA HIS A 280 -18.93 5.79 -33.18
C HIS A 280 -20.00 5.60 -32.08
N PRO A 281 -20.89 6.58 -31.83
CA PRO A 281 -21.76 6.58 -30.64
C PRO A 281 -22.55 5.28 -30.43
N ALA A 282 -23.23 4.77 -31.46
CA ALA A 282 -24.01 3.52 -31.35
C ALA A 282 -23.15 2.30 -30.97
N ARG A 283 -21.90 2.22 -31.44
CA ARG A 283 -21.00 1.12 -31.10
C ARG A 283 -20.44 1.28 -29.68
N ILE A 284 -20.17 2.51 -29.27
CA ILE A 284 -19.75 2.83 -27.90
C ILE A 284 -20.82 2.36 -26.92
N GLU A 285 -22.08 2.69 -27.17
CA GLU A 285 -23.21 2.25 -26.35
C GLU A 285 -23.29 0.72 -26.25
N GLU A 286 -23.27 0.02 -27.39
CA GLU A 286 -23.31 -1.45 -27.45
C GLU A 286 -22.15 -2.09 -26.67
N VAL A 287 -20.92 -1.59 -26.85
CA VAL A 287 -19.73 -2.11 -26.19
C VAL A 287 -19.77 -1.83 -24.70
N VAL A 288 -20.19 -0.64 -24.27
CA VAL A 288 -20.31 -0.30 -22.85
C VAL A 288 -21.34 -1.19 -22.17
N GLU A 289 -22.50 -1.42 -22.80
CA GLU A 289 -23.53 -2.31 -22.25
C GLU A 289 -23.05 -3.77 -22.17
N LYS A 290 -22.32 -4.23 -23.18
CA LYS A 290 -21.67 -5.55 -23.15
C LYS A 290 -20.66 -5.67 -22.02
N VAL A 291 -19.78 -4.68 -21.85
CA VAL A 291 -18.76 -4.65 -20.80
C VAL A 291 -19.40 -4.58 -19.41
N LYS A 292 -20.51 -3.86 -19.23
CA LYS A 292 -21.27 -3.86 -17.95
C LYS A 292 -21.73 -5.26 -17.59
N ARG A 293 -22.27 -6.03 -18.56
CA ARG A 293 -22.69 -7.42 -18.33
C ARG A 293 -21.53 -8.35 -18.03
N GLU A 294 -20.41 -8.19 -18.73
CA GLU A 294 -19.18 -8.94 -18.43
C GLU A 294 -18.64 -8.60 -17.04
N MET A 295 -18.72 -7.33 -16.64
CA MET A 295 -18.31 -6.90 -15.31
C MET A 295 -19.20 -7.47 -14.21
N GLU A 296 -20.52 -7.53 -14.38
CA GLU A 296 -21.42 -8.19 -13.41
C GLU A 296 -21.01 -9.64 -13.13
N GLN A 297 -20.62 -10.39 -14.18
CA GLN A 297 -20.10 -11.74 -14.01
C GLN A 297 -18.75 -11.75 -13.30
N HIS A 298 -17.84 -10.85 -13.69
CA HIS A 298 -16.53 -10.73 -13.05
C HIS A 298 -16.63 -10.35 -11.56
N LEU A 299 -17.56 -9.46 -11.18
CA LEU A 299 -17.84 -9.14 -9.77
C LEU A 299 -18.27 -10.38 -9.00
N LYS A 300 -19.16 -11.19 -9.58
CA LYS A 300 -19.59 -12.43 -8.96
C LYS A 300 -18.43 -13.40 -8.77
N ASP A 301 -17.60 -13.59 -9.80
CA ASP A 301 -16.44 -14.49 -9.76
C ASP A 301 -15.40 -14.06 -8.71
N GLU A 302 -15.14 -12.75 -8.59
CA GLU A 302 -14.27 -12.17 -7.57
C GLU A 302 -14.83 -12.33 -6.16
N GLY A 303 -16.14 -12.16 -5.99
CA GLY A 303 -16.83 -12.43 -4.74
C GLY A 303 -16.73 -13.90 -4.34
N GLU A 304 -16.98 -14.83 -5.27
CA GLU A 304 -16.85 -16.28 -5.03
C GLU A 304 -15.43 -16.67 -4.64
N ARG A 305 -14.44 -16.09 -5.33
CA ARG A 305 -13.02 -16.27 -5.00
C ARG A 305 -12.69 -15.78 -3.59
N ALA A 306 -13.13 -14.59 -3.21
CA ALA A 306 -12.92 -14.04 -1.87
C ALA A 306 -13.56 -14.92 -0.79
N CYS A 307 -14.79 -15.39 -1.02
CA CYS A 307 -15.49 -16.30 -0.10
C CYS A 307 -14.72 -17.63 0.05
N PHE A 308 -14.20 -18.17 -1.05
CA PHE A 308 -13.40 -19.39 -1.04
C PHE A 308 -12.07 -19.21 -0.30
N GLU A 309 -11.37 -18.11 -0.57
CA GLU A 309 -10.07 -17.76 0.01
C GLU A 309 -10.13 -17.55 1.53
N VAL A 310 -11.18 -16.88 2.01
CA VAL A 310 -11.40 -16.71 3.46
C VAL A 310 -11.91 -18.01 4.10
N GLY A 311 -12.65 -18.84 3.36
CA GLY A 311 -13.26 -20.08 3.84
C GLY A 311 -14.69 -19.90 4.37
N VAL A 312 -15.47 -19.01 3.74
CA VAL A 312 -16.87 -18.71 4.06
C VAL A 312 -17.77 -19.08 2.88
N PRO A 313 -18.03 -20.38 2.64
CA PRO A 313 -18.97 -20.81 1.61
C PRO A 313 -20.44 -20.55 2.02
N GLY A 314 -21.34 -20.51 1.03
CA GLY A 314 -22.79 -20.48 1.28
C GLY A 314 -23.35 -19.10 1.65
N LEU A 315 -22.73 -18.01 1.15
CA LEU A 315 -23.36 -16.70 1.15
C LEU A 315 -24.44 -16.62 0.06
N ASN A 316 -25.44 -15.75 0.29
CA ASN A 316 -26.44 -15.46 -0.73
C ASN A 316 -25.75 -14.93 -2.01
N PRO A 317 -26.12 -15.37 -3.22
CA PRO A 317 -25.50 -14.90 -4.46
C PRO A 317 -25.45 -13.38 -4.62
N GLU A 318 -26.45 -12.66 -4.09
CA GLU A 318 -26.46 -11.19 -4.12
C GLU A 318 -25.45 -10.57 -3.14
N LEU A 319 -25.24 -11.19 -1.97
CA LEU A 319 -24.15 -10.78 -1.06
C LEU A 319 -22.78 -11.05 -1.67
N VAL A 320 -22.62 -12.18 -2.37
CA VAL A 320 -21.37 -12.52 -3.07
C VAL A 320 -21.03 -11.46 -4.13
N LYS A 321 -22.01 -10.99 -4.89
CA LYS A 321 -21.82 -9.88 -5.84
C LYS A 321 -21.38 -8.59 -5.12
N LEU A 322 -22.01 -8.26 -3.99
CA LEU A 322 -21.64 -7.08 -3.20
C LEU A 322 -20.22 -7.19 -2.64
N VAL A 323 -19.80 -8.38 -2.20
CA VAL A 323 -18.42 -8.65 -1.77
C VAL A 323 -17.46 -8.40 -2.93
N GLY A 324 -17.73 -8.95 -4.11
CA GLY A 324 -16.92 -8.69 -5.30
C GLY A 324 -16.87 -7.21 -5.69
N ARG A 325 -17.98 -6.48 -5.51
CA ARG A 325 -18.06 -5.05 -5.75
C ARG A 325 -17.13 -4.23 -4.87
N MET A 326 -16.81 -4.69 -3.66
CA MET A 326 -15.83 -4.04 -2.79
C MET A 326 -14.42 -3.98 -3.41
N LYS A 327 -14.11 -4.83 -4.42
CA LYS A 327 -12.85 -4.77 -5.18
C LYS A 327 -12.69 -3.45 -5.91
N PHE A 328 -13.79 -2.84 -6.34
CA PHE A 328 -13.79 -1.55 -7.02
C PHE A 328 -14.16 -0.42 -6.06
N ARG A 329 -13.96 -0.62 -4.76
CA ARG A 329 -14.18 0.40 -3.74
C ARG A 329 -12.90 0.63 -2.97
N THR A 330 -12.55 1.90 -2.82
CA THR A 330 -11.44 2.33 -1.98
C THR A 330 -12.00 3.14 -0.82
N SER A 331 -11.52 2.87 0.40
CA SER A 331 -11.80 3.65 1.61
C SER A 331 -10.46 4.02 2.25
N TYR A 332 -10.25 5.30 2.54
CA TYR A 332 -8.99 5.85 3.07
C TYR A 332 -7.70 5.58 2.25
N GLY A 333 -7.81 5.07 1.02
CA GLY A 333 -6.67 4.67 0.18
C GLY A 333 -6.41 3.16 0.17
N GLN A 334 -7.18 2.38 0.92
CA GLN A 334 -7.18 0.92 0.93
C GLN A 334 -8.33 0.35 0.10
N ASN A 335 -8.07 -0.77 -0.58
CA ASN A 335 -9.10 -1.53 -1.29
C ASN A 335 -10.03 -2.22 -0.27
N CYS A 336 -11.33 -2.00 -0.37
CA CYS A 336 -12.30 -2.50 0.62
C CYS A 336 -12.41 -4.03 0.63
N LEU A 337 -12.30 -4.70 -0.53
CA LEU A 337 -12.33 -6.16 -0.58
C LEU A 337 -11.09 -6.75 0.10
N GLN A 338 -9.92 -6.23 -0.26
CA GLN A 338 -8.64 -6.66 0.33
C GLN A 338 -8.67 -6.46 1.85
N HIS A 339 -9.15 -5.31 2.30
CA HIS A 339 -9.34 -5.01 3.72
C HIS A 339 -10.30 -5.99 4.40
N SER A 340 -11.46 -6.28 3.80
CA SER A 340 -12.44 -7.21 4.38
C SER A 340 -11.91 -8.65 4.46
N ILE A 341 -11.14 -9.10 3.46
CA ILE A 341 -10.45 -10.40 3.48
C ILE A 341 -9.42 -10.43 4.61
N GLU A 342 -8.66 -9.35 4.78
CA GLU A 342 -7.66 -9.20 5.84
C GLU A 342 -8.30 -9.26 7.24
N VAL A 343 -9.36 -8.48 7.45
CA VAL A 343 -10.13 -8.46 8.71
C VAL A 343 -10.68 -9.85 9.00
N ALA A 344 -11.22 -10.55 8.00
CA ALA A 344 -11.70 -11.92 8.18
C ALA A 344 -10.58 -12.90 8.57
N TRP A 345 -9.39 -12.79 7.98
CA TRP A 345 -8.25 -13.62 8.36
C TRP A 345 -7.72 -13.32 9.75
N LEU A 346 -7.57 -12.04 10.11
CA LEU A 346 -7.14 -11.59 11.43
C LEU A 346 -8.13 -12.07 12.50
N ALA A 347 -9.43 -11.82 12.31
CA ALA A 347 -10.47 -12.26 13.23
C ALA A 347 -10.50 -13.78 13.36
N GLY A 348 -10.37 -14.51 12.24
CA GLY A 348 -10.29 -15.97 12.24
C GLY A 348 -9.07 -16.54 12.97
N MET A 349 -7.89 -15.93 12.81
CA MET A 349 -6.67 -16.33 13.51
C MET A 349 -6.77 -16.05 15.01
N MET A 350 -7.26 -14.86 15.40
CA MET A 350 -7.48 -14.55 16.82
C MET A 350 -8.50 -15.48 17.45
N ALA A 351 -9.61 -15.78 16.76
CA ALA A 351 -10.63 -16.71 17.22
C ALA A 351 -10.04 -18.11 17.46
N ALA A 352 -9.18 -18.59 16.56
CA ALA A 352 -8.53 -19.89 16.69
C ALA A 352 -7.61 -19.97 17.92
N GLU A 353 -6.84 -18.91 18.21
CA GLU A 353 -5.91 -18.89 19.34
C GLU A 353 -6.62 -18.78 20.70
N ILE A 354 -7.81 -18.18 20.76
CA ILE A 354 -8.59 -18.07 22.01
C ILE A 354 -9.70 -19.11 22.16
N GLY A 355 -9.92 -19.96 21.14
CA GLY A 355 -10.95 -21.01 21.15
C GLY A 355 -12.39 -20.53 20.83
N ALA A 356 -12.55 -19.40 20.15
CA ALA A 356 -13.84 -18.89 19.67
C ALA A 356 -14.23 -19.48 18.29
N ASP A 357 -15.43 -19.17 17.77
CA ASP A 357 -15.89 -19.70 16.48
C ASP A 357 -15.18 -19.01 15.30
N VAL A 358 -14.20 -19.72 14.74
CA VAL A 358 -13.40 -19.27 13.59
C VAL A 358 -14.25 -19.02 12.34
N LYS A 359 -15.28 -19.83 12.08
CA LYS A 359 -16.11 -19.68 10.87
C LYS A 359 -17.00 -18.46 10.99
N LEU A 360 -17.58 -18.25 12.17
CA LEU A 360 -18.40 -17.08 12.46
C LEU A 360 -17.57 -15.80 12.39
N ALA A 361 -16.40 -15.75 13.03
CA ALA A 361 -15.50 -14.60 13.00
C ALA A 361 -15.06 -14.23 11.58
N LYS A 362 -14.75 -15.21 10.74
CA LYS A 362 -14.42 -15.00 9.32
C LYS A 362 -15.61 -14.45 8.51
N ARG A 363 -16.82 -14.99 8.72
CA ARG A 363 -18.03 -14.49 8.04
C ARG A 363 -18.35 -13.07 8.46
N MET A 364 -18.23 -12.76 9.75
CA MET A 364 -18.40 -11.40 10.28
C MET A 364 -17.36 -10.44 9.69
N GLY A 365 -16.07 -10.81 9.71
CA GLY A 365 -15.01 -9.95 9.17
C GLY A 365 -15.14 -9.67 7.68
N LEU A 366 -15.60 -10.64 6.87
CA LEU A 366 -15.80 -10.44 5.43
C LEU A 366 -16.97 -9.48 5.12
N LEU A 367 -17.97 -9.44 6.00
CA LEU A 367 -19.22 -8.70 5.79
C LEU A 367 -19.34 -7.41 6.61
N HIS A 368 -18.42 -7.13 7.54
CA HIS A 368 -18.54 -6.03 8.50
C HIS A 368 -18.78 -4.67 7.82
N ASP A 369 -18.17 -4.47 6.66
CA ASP A 369 -18.21 -3.21 5.90
C ASP A 369 -18.94 -3.31 4.55
N ILE A 370 -19.81 -4.31 4.38
CA ILE A 370 -20.47 -4.61 3.10
C ILE A 370 -21.27 -3.42 2.55
N GLY A 371 -21.82 -2.56 3.42
CA GLY A 371 -22.53 -1.35 3.05
C GLY A 371 -21.70 -0.34 2.24
N LYS A 372 -20.36 -0.36 2.35
CA LYS A 372 -19.47 0.50 1.54
C LYS A 372 -19.61 0.24 0.04
N ALA A 373 -20.07 -0.96 -0.37
CA ALA A 373 -20.35 -1.29 -1.76
C ALA A 373 -21.56 -0.53 -2.35
N LEU A 374 -22.43 0.05 -1.52
CA LEU A 374 -23.70 0.67 -1.94
C LEU A 374 -23.77 2.19 -1.73
N THR A 375 -22.83 2.77 -0.95
CA THR A 375 -22.81 4.21 -0.60
C THR A 375 -22.84 5.22 -1.76
N HIS A 376 -22.53 4.82 -3.00
CA HIS A 376 -22.58 5.71 -4.18
C HIS A 376 -23.89 5.64 -4.97
N GLU A 377 -24.72 4.64 -4.70
CA GLU A 377 -25.97 4.39 -5.43
C GLU A 377 -27.22 4.65 -4.57
N GLN A 378 -27.06 4.59 -3.25
CA GLN A 378 -28.15 4.71 -2.30
C GLN A 378 -27.73 5.67 -1.18
N ASP A 379 -28.65 6.56 -0.81
CA ASP A 379 -28.47 7.45 0.32
C ASP A 379 -28.48 6.65 1.63
N GLY A 380 -27.49 6.91 2.49
CA GLY A 380 -27.35 6.28 3.80
C GLY A 380 -25.90 6.13 4.25
N SER A 381 -25.69 6.02 5.57
CA SER A 381 -24.38 5.69 6.13
C SER A 381 -24.02 4.22 5.78
N HIS A 382 -22.73 3.87 5.71
CA HIS A 382 -22.36 2.49 5.43
C HIS A 382 -22.87 1.49 6.50
N PRO A 383 -22.97 1.82 7.81
CA PRO A 383 -23.61 0.94 8.79
C PRO A 383 -25.11 0.74 8.54
N GLU A 384 -25.85 1.81 8.21
CA GLU A 384 -27.27 1.73 7.85
C GLU A 384 -27.49 0.82 6.63
N LEU A 385 -26.66 0.98 5.60
CA LEU A 385 -26.72 0.15 4.39
C LEU A 385 -26.32 -1.30 4.68
N SER A 386 -25.31 -1.54 5.53
CA SER A 386 -24.95 -2.88 5.99
C SER A 386 -26.12 -3.56 6.70
N LEU A 387 -26.81 -2.86 7.61
CA LEU A 387 -27.98 -3.38 8.31
C LEU A 387 -29.09 -3.76 7.33
N GLN A 388 -29.43 -2.88 6.39
CA GLN A 388 -30.49 -3.13 5.41
C GLN A 388 -30.18 -4.35 4.54
N VAL A 389 -28.96 -4.45 4.02
CA VAL A 389 -28.53 -5.54 3.14
C VAL A 389 -28.50 -6.87 3.87
N LEU A 390 -27.85 -6.92 5.03
CA LEU A 390 -27.68 -8.17 5.79
C LEU A 390 -29.04 -8.67 6.31
N THR A 391 -29.94 -7.77 6.70
CA THR A 391 -31.31 -8.11 7.08
C THR A 391 -32.11 -8.63 5.88
N LYS A 392 -32.02 -7.95 4.73
CA LYS A 392 -32.74 -8.34 3.49
C LYS A 392 -32.37 -9.74 3.02
N TYR A 393 -31.10 -10.14 3.17
CA TYR A 393 -30.61 -11.46 2.77
C TYR A 393 -30.55 -12.47 3.93
N ASN A 394 -31.20 -12.15 5.06
CA ASN A 394 -31.45 -13.05 6.18
C ASN A 394 -30.16 -13.63 6.82
N GLU A 395 -29.15 -12.78 6.99
CA GLU A 395 -27.96 -13.10 7.78
C GLU A 395 -28.27 -13.13 9.28
N SER A 396 -27.41 -13.78 10.07
CA SER A 396 -27.65 -13.94 11.50
C SER A 396 -27.54 -12.61 12.27
N PRO A 397 -28.29 -12.44 13.38
CA PRO A 397 -28.19 -11.24 14.22
C PRO A 397 -26.76 -10.97 14.72
N ALA A 398 -25.96 -12.01 14.92
CA ALA A 398 -24.57 -11.89 15.32
C ALA A 398 -23.71 -11.25 14.20
N VAL A 399 -23.90 -11.65 12.94
CA VAL A 399 -23.21 -11.05 11.77
C VAL A 399 -23.63 -9.60 11.58
N ILE A 400 -24.92 -9.31 11.73
CA ILE A 400 -25.44 -7.94 11.66
C ILE A 400 -24.83 -7.08 12.78
N ASN A 401 -24.76 -7.59 14.01
CA ASN A 401 -24.14 -6.87 15.12
C ASN A 401 -22.65 -6.59 14.88
N ALA A 402 -21.89 -7.52 14.29
CA ALA A 402 -20.49 -7.27 13.97
C ALA A 402 -20.29 -6.18 12.91
N ALA A 403 -21.22 -6.02 11.96
CA ALA A 403 -21.19 -4.94 10.98
C ALA A 403 -21.60 -3.57 11.54
N LEU A 404 -22.26 -3.56 12.71
CA LEU A 404 -22.70 -2.36 13.41
C LEU A 404 -21.78 -1.99 14.57
N ALA A 405 -21.14 -2.97 15.21
CA ALA A 405 -20.20 -2.77 16.30
C ALA A 405 -19.02 -1.88 15.85
N GLY A 406 -18.60 -0.94 16.70
CA GLY A 406 -17.60 0.07 16.34
C GLY A 406 -18.15 1.25 15.52
N HIS A 407 -19.42 1.21 15.12
CA HIS A 407 -20.16 2.31 14.52
C HIS A 407 -21.41 2.63 15.36
N GLU A 408 -21.81 3.90 15.43
CA GLU A 408 -23.07 4.34 16.07
C GLU A 408 -23.25 3.93 17.56
N ASN A 409 -22.16 3.65 18.28
CA ASN A 409 -22.17 3.32 19.71
C ASN A 409 -22.89 1.99 20.07
N ILE A 410 -22.99 1.06 19.11
CA ILE A 410 -23.55 -0.27 19.36
C ILE A 410 -22.45 -1.18 19.94
N GLU A 411 -22.73 -1.82 21.08
CA GLU A 411 -21.78 -2.74 21.71
C GLU A 411 -21.76 -4.12 21.01
N PRO A 412 -20.57 -4.74 20.90
CA PRO A 412 -20.43 -6.11 20.41
C PRO A 412 -21.09 -7.08 21.39
N THR A 413 -21.99 -7.92 20.87
CA THR A 413 -22.76 -8.90 21.67
C THR A 413 -22.07 -10.27 21.76
N THR A 414 -21.05 -10.50 20.94
CA THR A 414 -20.31 -11.76 20.83
C THR A 414 -18.82 -11.51 20.91
N VAL A 415 -18.05 -12.52 21.36
CA VAL A 415 -16.58 -12.43 21.40
C VAL A 415 -16.04 -12.24 19.98
N GLU A 416 -16.63 -12.91 18.99
CA GLU A 416 -16.27 -12.78 17.58
C GLU A 416 -16.46 -11.36 17.05
N ALA A 417 -17.51 -10.64 17.46
CA ALA A 417 -17.70 -9.23 17.09
C ALA A 417 -16.59 -8.34 17.67
N VAL A 418 -16.16 -8.57 18.92
CA VAL A 418 -15.00 -7.87 19.51
C VAL A 418 -13.72 -8.15 18.73
N LEU A 419 -13.53 -9.40 18.28
CA LEU A 419 -12.38 -9.77 17.46
C LEU A 419 -12.39 -9.10 16.09
N VAL A 420 -13.57 -8.92 15.48
CA VAL A 420 -13.72 -8.21 14.20
C VAL A 420 -13.40 -6.73 14.36
N GLU A 421 -13.88 -6.08 15.43
CA GLU A 421 -13.54 -4.68 15.74
C GLU A 421 -12.03 -4.50 15.96
N ALA A 422 -11.40 -5.42 16.70
CA ALA A 422 -9.95 -5.42 16.87
C ALA A 422 -9.21 -5.64 15.54
N ALA A 423 -9.69 -6.56 14.69
CA ALA A 423 -9.12 -6.85 13.38
C ALA A 423 -9.22 -5.67 12.41
N ASP A 424 -10.37 -4.98 12.37
CA ASP A 424 -10.57 -3.75 11.60
C ASP A 424 -9.58 -2.67 12.05
N GLY A 425 -9.48 -2.42 13.36
CA GLY A 425 -8.52 -1.49 13.92
C GLY A 425 -7.06 -1.79 13.52
N ILE A 426 -6.66 -3.07 13.52
CA ILE A 426 -5.32 -3.50 13.10
C ILE A 426 -5.09 -3.28 11.60
N SER A 427 -6.07 -3.61 10.75
CA SER A 427 -5.95 -3.41 9.30
C SER A 427 -5.91 -1.92 8.94
N ALA A 428 -6.70 -1.10 9.66
CA ALA A 428 -6.83 0.34 9.43
C ALA A 428 -5.66 1.18 9.96
N ALA A 429 -5.02 0.79 11.07
CA ALA A 429 -3.97 1.58 11.73
C ALA A 429 -2.55 1.41 11.13
N ARG A 430 -2.39 0.65 10.03
CA ARG A 430 -1.06 0.40 9.44
C ARG A 430 -0.45 1.67 8.80
N PRO A 431 0.83 1.98 9.04
CA PRO A 431 1.49 3.12 8.39
C PRO A 431 1.38 3.06 6.86
N GLY A 432 0.84 4.11 6.23
CA GLY A 432 0.60 4.18 4.79
C GLY A 432 -0.81 3.78 4.34
N ALA A 433 -1.64 3.20 5.23
CA ALA A 433 -3.03 2.82 4.99
C ALA A 433 -3.98 4.00 4.81
N ARG A 434 -3.76 5.09 5.56
CA ARG A 434 -4.63 6.29 5.55
C ARG A 434 -3.84 7.51 5.12
N ARG A 435 -4.32 8.21 4.08
CA ARG A 435 -3.88 9.57 3.74
C ARG A 435 -5.03 10.54 4.04
N ASP A 436 -5.01 11.15 5.22
CA ASP A 436 -6.05 12.09 5.72
C ASP A 436 -6.33 13.28 4.78
N VAL A 437 -5.36 13.62 3.92
CA VAL A 437 -5.47 14.74 2.96
C VAL A 437 -6.50 14.46 1.86
N LEU A 438 -6.65 13.20 1.43
CA LEU A 438 -7.57 12.83 0.34
C LEU A 438 -9.04 12.88 0.79
N GLU A 439 -9.31 12.55 2.05
CA GLU A 439 -10.66 12.47 2.59
C GLU A 439 -11.32 13.84 2.77
N SER A 440 -10.58 14.82 3.29
CA SER A 440 -11.06 16.21 3.37
C SER A 440 -11.43 16.78 1.99
N TYR A 441 -10.74 16.31 0.95
CA TYR A 441 -11.03 16.67 -0.43
C TYR A 441 -12.30 15.96 -0.94
N ILE A 442 -12.48 14.67 -0.65
CA ILE A 442 -13.69 13.90 -0.99
C ILE A 442 -14.95 14.48 -0.31
N LYS A 443 -14.89 14.74 1.01
CA LYS A 443 -16.03 15.33 1.75
C LYS A 443 -16.44 16.69 1.19
N ARG A 444 -15.49 17.46 0.65
CA ARG A 444 -15.78 18.73 -0.04
C ARG A 444 -16.49 18.50 -1.36
N LEU A 445 -16.04 17.58 -2.19
CA LEU A 445 -16.72 17.31 -3.47
C LEU A 445 -18.14 16.78 -3.26
N ALA A 446 -18.31 15.83 -2.34
CA ALA A 446 -19.64 15.29 -2.01
C ALA A 446 -20.59 16.38 -1.53
N LYS A 447 -20.10 17.32 -0.72
CA LYS A 447 -20.90 18.46 -0.24
C LYS A 447 -21.28 19.45 -1.37
N LEU A 448 -20.43 19.63 -2.38
CA LEU A 448 -20.77 20.43 -3.57
C LEU A 448 -21.92 19.80 -4.36
N GLU A 449 -21.88 18.48 -4.51
CA GLU A 449 -22.92 17.73 -5.21
C GLU A 449 -24.22 17.72 -4.40
N GLU A 450 -24.15 17.54 -3.09
CA GLU A 450 -25.30 17.62 -2.18
C GLU A 450 -26.01 18.98 -2.26
N ILE A 451 -25.25 20.08 -2.24
CA ILE A 451 -25.80 21.44 -2.37
C ILE A 451 -26.56 21.57 -3.69
N ALA A 452 -26.01 21.09 -4.81
CA ALA A 452 -26.68 21.17 -6.10
C ALA A 452 -27.90 20.25 -6.22
N MET A 453 -27.81 19.00 -5.75
CA MET A 453 -28.94 18.05 -5.75
C MET A 453 -30.12 18.51 -4.90
N SER A 454 -29.89 19.35 -3.89
CA SER A 454 -30.96 19.89 -3.05
C SER A 454 -31.93 20.84 -3.78
N TYR A 455 -31.59 21.32 -4.98
CA TYR A 455 -32.43 22.22 -5.76
C TYR A 455 -33.41 21.46 -6.65
N LYS A 456 -34.67 21.93 -6.64
CA LYS A 456 -35.76 21.31 -7.42
C LYS A 456 -35.49 21.41 -8.93
N GLY A 457 -35.60 20.28 -9.62
CA GLY A 457 -35.42 20.20 -11.08
C GLY A 457 -34.02 19.79 -11.53
N VAL A 458 -33.07 19.64 -10.60
CA VAL A 458 -31.78 18.99 -10.83
C VAL A 458 -32.00 17.48 -10.88
N GLU A 459 -31.57 16.85 -11.98
CA GLU A 459 -31.63 15.40 -12.17
C GLU A 459 -30.33 14.74 -11.74
N MET A 460 -29.20 15.34 -12.12
CA MET A 460 -27.85 14.88 -11.75
C MET A 460 -26.91 16.08 -11.65
N CYS A 461 -25.87 15.96 -10.82
CA CYS A 461 -24.79 16.94 -10.80
C CYS A 461 -23.43 16.27 -10.59
N TYR A 462 -22.37 16.92 -11.07
CA TYR A 462 -21.00 16.39 -11.08
C TYR A 462 -19.99 17.50 -10.81
N ALA A 463 -19.12 17.28 -9.83
CA ALA A 463 -17.96 18.14 -9.61
C ALA A 463 -16.77 17.69 -10.49
N ILE A 464 -16.44 18.46 -11.52
CA ILE A 464 -15.42 18.19 -12.55
C ILE A 464 -14.19 19.09 -12.33
N GLN A 465 -13.08 18.77 -12.98
CA GLN A 465 -11.81 19.53 -12.89
C GLN A 465 -11.32 19.69 -11.45
N ALA A 466 -11.27 18.59 -10.72
CA ALA A 466 -10.88 18.59 -9.32
C ALA A 466 -11.73 19.54 -8.46
N GLY A 467 -13.04 19.63 -8.74
CA GLY A 467 -14.00 20.46 -8.01
C GLY A 467 -13.99 21.94 -8.37
N ARG A 468 -13.33 22.33 -9.47
CA ARG A 468 -13.33 23.71 -9.99
C ARG A 468 -14.46 24.00 -10.97
N GLU A 469 -15.15 22.97 -11.46
CA GLU A 469 -16.36 23.12 -12.26
C GLU A 469 -17.45 22.22 -11.68
N LEU A 470 -18.67 22.73 -11.53
CA LEU A 470 -19.83 21.95 -11.10
C LEU A 470 -20.84 21.92 -12.24
N ARG A 471 -21.03 20.76 -12.86
CA ARG A 471 -22.01 20.55 -13.93
C ARG A 471 -23.30 20.01 -13.36
N ILE A 472 -24.41 20.60 -13.78
CA ILE A 472 -25.74 20.32 -13.24
C ILE A 472 -26.66 20.03 -14.42
N MET A 473 -27.18 18.82 -14.49
CA MET A 473 -28.17 18.41 -15.50
C MET A 473 -29.57 18.62 -14.93
N THR A 474 -30.40 19.34 -15.67
CA THR A 474 -31.77 19.64 -15.25
C THR A 474 -32.79 19.00 -16.18
N LYS A 475 -33.94 18.65 -15.62
CA LYS A 475 -35.05 18.12 -16.41
C LYS A 475 -35.70 19.24 -17.21
N ALA A 476 -35.72 19.09 -18.53
CA ALA A 476 -36.15 20.15 -19.45
C ALA A 476 -37.65 20.49 -19.37
N ASP A 477 -38.46 19.61 -18.78
CA ASP A 477 -39.89 19.75 -18.50
C ASP A 477 -40.18 20.55 -17.21
N VAL A 478 -39.22 20.59 -16.27
CA VAL A 478 -39.39 21.26 -14.96
C VAL A 478 -38.68 22.61 -14.89
N VAL A 479 -37.55 22.77 -15.59
CA VAL A 479 -36.70 23.97 -15.50
C VAL A 479 -36.71 24.71 -16.85
N SER A 480 -37.07 26.00 -16.87
CA SER A 480 -36.99 26.83 -18.08
C SER A 480 -35.57 27.36 -18.33
N ASP A 481 -35.30 27.92 -19.51
CA ASP A 481 -33.97 28.50 -19.83
C ASP A 481 -33.60 29.68 -18.92
N VAL A 482 -34.60 30.44 -18.47
CA VAL A 482 -34.43 31.54 -17.51
C VAL A 482 -34.15 30.98 -16.11
N ASP A 483 -34.89 29.95 -15.71
CA ASP A 483 -34.69 29.28 -14.42
C ASP A 483 -33.33 28.60 -14.33
N ALA A 484 -32.80 28.07 -15.44
CA ALA A 484 -31.46 27.48 -15.50
C ALA A 484 -30.35 28.51 -15.18
N HIS A 485 -30.49 29.75 -15.67
CA HIS A 485 -29.57 30.84 -15.32
C HIS A 485 -29.68 31.23 -13.85
N GLN A 486 -30.90 31.29 -13.32
CA GLN A 486 -31.15 31.61 -11.92
C GLN A 486 -30.59 30.52 -10.99
N LEU A 487 -30.81 29.25 -11.35
CA LEU A 487 -30.30 28.07 -10.65
C LEU A 487 -28.77 28.07 -10.56
N ALA A 488 -28.08 28.37 -11.67
CA ALA A 488 -26.62 28.47 -11.69
C ALA A 488 -26.11 29.53 -10.71
N ARG A 489 -26.81 30.68 -10.64
CA ARG A 489 -26.46 31.81 -9.77
C ARG A 489 -26.73 31.54 -8.30
N ASP A 490 -27.86 30.89 -8.00
CA ASP A 490 -28.26 30.58 -6.63
C ASP A 490 -27.37 29.49 -6.02
N ILE A 491 -27.03 28.47 -6.81
CA ILE A 491 -26.10 27.41 -6.39
C ILE A 491 -24.69 27.98 -6.18
N SER A 492 -24.21 28.82 -7.10
CA SER A 492 -22.91 29.49 -6.94
C SER A 492 -22.83 30.31 -5.65
N LYS A 493 -23.86 31.08 -5.30
CA LYS A 493 -23.91 31.87 -4.07
C LYS A 493 -23.95 31.02 -2.81
N ARG A 494 -24.70 29.91 -2.86
CA ARG A 494 -24.83 29.00 -1.71
C ARG A 494 -23.52 28.25 -1.44
N ILE A 495 -22.82 27.84 -2.49
CA ILE A 495 -21.47 27.28 -2.38
C ILE A 495 -20.51 28.29 -1.75
N GLU A 496 -20.56 29.56 -2.16
CA GLU A 496 -19.72 30.63 -1.59
C GLU A 496 -20.02 30.89 -0.10
N ALA A 497 -21.29 30.72 0.33
CA ALA A 497 -21.70 30.94 1.71
C ALA A 497 -21.42 29.75 2.64
N GLU A 498 -21.59 28.51 2.16
CA GLU A 498 -21.54 27.30 2.99
C GLU A 498 -20.19 26.57 2.94
N MET A 499 -19.31 26.92 1.99
CA MET A 499 -18.05 26.21 1.76
C MET A 499 -16.87 27.17 1.57
N GLN A 500 -15.73 26.85 2.21
CA GLN A 500 -14.46 27.52 1.93
C GLN A 500 -13.71 26.75 0.84
N TYR A 501 -13.43 27.41 -0.29
CA TYR A 501 -12.74 26.81 -1.42
C TYR A 501 -11.57 27.68 -1.90
N PRO A 502 -10.38 27.10 -2.17
CA PRO A 502 -9.27 27.85 -2.76
C PRO A 502 -9.51 28.06 -4.27
N GLY A 503 -9.96 29.25 -4.64
CA GLY A 503 -10.20 29.65 -6.04
C GLY A 503 -11.68 29.76 -6.40
N HIS A 504 -11.97 29.88 -7.70
CA HIS A 504 -13.33 30.02 -8.21
C HIS A 504 -13.88 28.66 -8.67
N ILE A 505 -15.13 28.38 -8.31
CA ILE A 505 -15.89 27.23 -8.81
C ILE A 505 -16.82 27.73 -9.91
N LYS A 506 -16.71 27.15 -11.10
CA LYS A 506 -17.55 27.46 -12.25
C LYS A 506 -18.79 26.57 -12.24
N VAL A 507 -19.97 27.15 -12.05
CA VAL A 507 -21.24 26.41 -12.08
C VAL A 507 -21.80 26.44 -13.51
N VAL A 508 -22.08 25.26 -14.07
CA VAL A 508 -22.63 25.09 -15.42
C VAL A 508 -23.91 24.29 -15.34
N VAL A 509 -25.04 24.89 -15.71
CA VAL A 509 -26.33 24.22 -15.79
C VAL A 509 -26.60 23.85 -17.25
N ILE A 510 -26.89 22.57 -17.49
CA ILE A 510 -27.15 22.00 -18.80
C ILE A 510 -28.59 21.48 -18.81
N ARG A 511 -29.41 22.04 -19.69
CA ARG A 511 -30.77 21.59 -19.97
C ARG A 511 -30.77 20.87 -21.31
N GLU A 512 -31.21 19.60 -21.34
CA GLU A 512 -31.25 18.79 -22.56
C GLU A 512 -32.64 18.18 -22.73
N THR A 513 -33.21 18.28 -23.94
CA THR A 513 -34.46 17.61 -24.31
C THR A 513 -34.14 16.46 -25.27
N ARG A 514 -34.53 15.23 -24.91
CA ARG A 514 -34.35 14.05 -25.76
C ARG A 514 -35.70 13.58 -26.31
N ALA A 515 -35.83 13.57 -27.64
CA ALA A 515 -36.96 12.97 -28.34
C ALA A 515 -36.47 11.70 -29.06
N VAL A 516 -37.10 10.56 -28.78
CA VAL A 516 -36.78 9.27 -29.39
C VAL A 516 -38.03 8.75 -30.08
N GLU A 517 -37.95 8.48 -31.37
CA GLU A 517 -39.04 7.93 -32.18
C GLU A 517 -38.55 6.62 -32.84
N VAL A 518 -39.32 5.56 -32.72
CA VAL A 518 -38.98 4.25 -33.28
C VAL A 518 -39.88 4.00 -34.49
N ALA A 519 -39.29 4.08 -35.69
CA ALA A 519 -39.98 3.66 -36.91
C ALA A 519 -40.09 2.12 -36.92
N ARG A 520 -41.28 1.62 -37.24
CA ARG A 520 -41.56 0.17 -37.29
C ARG A 520 -41.38 -0.41 -38.68
#